data_AF-A0A9E5UXN3-F1
#
_entry.id   AF-A0A9E5UXN3-F1
#
_cell.length_a   1.000
_cell.length_b   1.000
_cell.length_c   1.000
_cell.angle_alpha   90.00
_cell.angle_beta   90.00
_cell.angle_gamma   90.00
#
_symmetry.space_group_name_H-M   'P 1'
#
loop_
_entity.id
_entity.type
_entity.pdbx_description
1 polymer ?
#
loop_
_entity_poly.entity_id
_entity_poly.type
_entity_poly.pdbx_seq_one_letter_code
_entity_poly.pdbx_strand_id
1 'polypeptide(L)' 'MRQQILSGTWPEHFKLQSEIDLAHELQVNRGTIRNAINALLEAGLLIRKHGKGTFVTGQVLEQPLASSLVTFLKG' A
#
# COMPACT_ATOMS: atom_id res chain seq x y z
N MET A 1 -4.42 8.58 -1.16
CA MET A 1 -3.22 7.70 -1.11
C MET A 1 -3.06 6.85 -2.37
N ARG A 2 -3.97 5.90 -2.68
CA ARG A 2 -3.87 5.07 -3.90
C ARG A 2 -3.62 5.90 -5.18
N GLN A 3 -4.39 6.97 -5.36
CA GLN A 3 -4.22 7.87 -6.49
C GLN A 3 -2.85 8.55 -6.54
N GLN A 4 -2.21 8.83 -5.39
CA GLN A 4 -0.86 9.42 -5.36
C GLN A 4 0.15 8.43 -5.95
N ILE A 5 0.00 7.14 -5.65
CA ILE A 5 0.84 6.06 -6.21
C ILE A 5 0.57 5.92 -7.72
N LEU A 6 -0.70 5.78 -8.11
CA LEU A 6 -1.07 5.53 -9.51
C LEU A 6 -0.82 6.71 -10.46
N SER A 7 -0.87 7.94 -9.94
CA SER A 7 -0.52 9.14 -10.72
C SER A 7 1.00 9.36 -10.82
N GLY A 8 1.81 8.58 -10.11
CA GLY A 8 3.26 8.79 -9.99
C GLY A 8 3.66 9.93 -9.04
N THR A 9 2.70 10.58 -8.37
CA THR A 9 2.99 11.60 -7.33
C THR A 9 3.85 11.01 -6.21
N TRP A 10 3.60 9.75 -5.84
CA TRP A 10 4.49 8.95 -5.01
C TRP A 10 5.18 7.92 -5.90
N PRO A 11 6.41 8.19 -6.36
CA PRO A 11 7.09 7.31 -7.30
C PRO A 11 7.48 5.98 -6.65
N GLU A 12 7.92 5.02 -7.47
CA GLU A 12 8.48 3.76 -6.97
C GLU A 12 9.58 4.01 -5.93
N HIS A 13 9.67 3.12 -4.95
CA HIS A 13 10.63 3.22 -3.85
C HIS A 13 10.49 4.46 -2.95
N PHE A 14 9.49 5.32 -3.19
CA PHE A 14 9.20 6.46 -2.33
C PHE A 14 8.89 5.98 -0.92
N LYS A 15 9.55 6.58 0.07
CA LYS A 15 9.31 6.32 1.49
C LYS A 15 8.15 7.18 1.96
N LEU A 16 7.10 6.53 2.47
CA LEU A 16 5.99 7.24 3.11
C LEU A 16 6.47 7.91 4.40
N GLN A 17 5.88 9.07 4.68
CA GLN A 17 5.97 9.71 6.00
C GLN A 17 5.32 8.82 7.07
N SER A 18 5.45 9.21 8.35
CA SER A 18 4.82 8.46 9.44
C SER A 18 3.29 8.52 9.35
N GLU A 19 2.59 7.57 10.01
CA GLU A 19 1.12 7.59 10.07
C GLU A 19 0.58 8.90 10.66
N ILE A 20 1.32 9.52 11.58
CA ILE A 20 0.94 10.76 12.25
C ILE A 20 1.07 11.94 11.29
N ASP A 21 2.20 12.04 10.58
CA ASP A 21 2.43 13.11 9.60
C ASP A 21 1.39 13.05 8.48
N LEU A 22 1.13 11.86 7.94
CA LEU A 22 0.11 11.66 6.91
C LEU A 22 -1.30 11.98 7.40
N ALA A 23 -1.60 11.68 8.67
CA ALA A 23 -2.88 12.03 9.28
C ALA A 23 -3.06 13.55 9.38
N HIS A 24 -1.99 14.26 9.73
CA HIS A 24 -1.97 15.71 9.79
C HIS A 24 -2.07 16.35 8.40
N GLU A 25 -1.27 15.89 7.42
CA GLU A 25 -1.26 16.41 6.05
C GLU A 25 -2.62 16.22 5.36
N LEU A 26 -3.24 15.05 5.54
CA LEU A 26 -4.52 14.71 4.92
C LEU A 26 -5.74 15.08 5.78
N GLN A 27 -5.53 15.70 6.94
CA GLN A 27 -6.58 16.10 7.89
C GLN A 27 -7.57 14.98 8.24
N VAL A 28 -7.04 13.79 8.50
CA VAL A 28 -7.83 12.62 8.92
C VAL A 28 -7.27 12.03 10.20
N ASN A 29 -8.04 11.19 10.88
CA ASN A 29 -7.51 10.50 12.05
C ASN A 29 -6.45 9.45 11.66
N ARG A 30 -5.53 9.15 12.59
CA ARG A 30 -4.47 8.16 12.40
C ARG A 30 -5.01 6.75 12.08
N GLY A 31 -6.16 6.38 12.62
CA GLY A 31 -6.80 5.09 12.35
C GLY A 31 -7.13 4.91 10.86
N THR A 32 -7.64 5.95 10.22
CA THR A 32 -7.95 6.00 8.78
C THR A 32 -6.68 5.82 7.95
N ILE A 33 -5.59 6.51 8.31
CA ILE A 33 -4.29 6.37 7.64
C ILE A 33 -3.75 4.95 7.78
N ARG A 34 -3.77 4.39 9.00
CA ARG A 34 -3.32 3.02 9.24
C ARG A 34 -4.11 2.01 8.42
N ASN A 35 -5.43 2.14 8.36
CA ASN A 35 -6.28 1.27 7.56
C ASN A 35 -5.98 1.41 6.06
N ALA A 36 -5.79 2.63 5.56
CA ALA A 36 -5.42 2.87 4.17
C ALA A 36 -4.04 2.28 3.83
N ILE A 37 -3.04 2.42 4.70
CA ILE A 37 -1.72 1.82 4.52
C ILE A 37 -1.83 0.29 4.50
N ASN A 38 -2.60 -0.31 5.41
CA ASN A 38 -2.79 -1.76 5.43
C ASN A 38 -3.44 -2.25 4.13
N ALA A 39 -4.52 -1.61 3.67
CA ALA A 39 -5.17 -1.96 2.41
C ALA A 39 -4.23 -1.85 1.20
N LEU A 40 -3.32 -0.86 1.19
CA LEU A 40 -2.32 -0.70 0.14
C LEU A 40 -1.17 -1.72 0.22
N LEU A 41 -0.80 -2.16 1.44
CA LEU A 41 0.14 -3.27 1.65
C LEU A 41 -0.47 -4.59 1.15
N GLU A 42 -1.73 -4.86 1.49
CA GLU A 42 -2.48 -6.04 1.02
C GLU A 42 -2.63 -6.05 -0.51
N ALA A 43 -2.82 -4.87 -1.11
CA ALA A 43 -2.87 -4.71 -2.56
C ALA A 43 -1.50 -4.77 -3.26
N GLY A 44 -0.39 -4.94 -2.51
CA GLY A 44 0.95 -4.98 -3.08
C GLY A 44 1.46 -3.65 -3.65
N LEU A 45 0.80 -2.54 -3.33
CA LEU A 45 1.19 -1.18 -3.76
C LEU A 45 2.21 -0.54 -2.80
N LEU A 46 2.26 -1.05 -1.56
CA LEU A 46 3.26 -0.69 -0.56
C LEU A 46 3.99 -1.93 -0.09
N ILE A 47 5.19 -1.73 0.45
CA ILE A 47 5.94 -2.72 1.21
C ILE A 47 6.44 -2.12 2.52
N ARG A 48 6.43 -2.93 3.58
CA ARG A 48 7.00 -2.56 4.87
C ARG A 48 8.42 -3.12 4.97
N LYS A 49 9.42 -2.25 5.17
CA LYS A 49 10.79 -2.66 5.48
C LYS A 49 11.00 -2.47 6.99
N HIS A 50 11.15 -3.58 7.71
CA HIS A 50 11.29 -3.57 9.17
C HIS A 50 12.41 -2.60 9.61
N GLY A 51 12.10 -1.73 10.59
CA GLY A 51 13.00 -0.68 11.07
C GLY A 51 13.30 0.47 10.09
N LYS A 52 12.86 0.39 8.83
CA LYS A 52 13.19 1.39 7.78
C LYS A 52 11.99 2.22 7.33
N GLY A 53 10.78 1.68 7.42
CA GLY A 53 9.52 2.37 7.10
C GLY A 53 8.67 1.66 6.04
N THR A 54 7.73 2.38 5.46
CA THR A 54 6.82 1.89 4.41
C THR A 54 7.16 2.57 3.10
N PHE A 55 7.19 1.82 2.00
CA PHE A 55 7.66 2.28 0.69
C PHE A 55 6.68 1.89 -0.41
N VAL A 56 6.58 2.70 -1.45
CA VAL A 56 5.88 2.36 -2.69
C VAL A 56 6.62 1.24 -3.43
N THR A 57 5.89 0.25 -3.93
CA THR A 57 6.46 -0.85 -4.71
C THR A 57 6.82 -0.40 -6.13
N GLY A 58 7.85 -1.00 -6.71
CA GLY A 58 8.18 -0.83 -8.14
C GLY A 58 7.32 -1.68 -9.08
N GLN A 59 6.56 -2.64 -8.54
CA GLN A 59 5.54 -3.37 -9.27
C GLN A 59 4.18 -2.93 -8.76
N VAL A 60 3.49 -2.09 -9.54
CA VAL A 60 2.03 -2.04 -9.48
C VAL A 60 1.59 -3.42 -9.96
N LEU A 61 1.43 -4.37 -9.04
CA LEU A 61 0.84 -5.65 -9.37
C LEU A 61 -0.61 -5.33 -9.77
N GLU A 62 -0.86 -5.24 -11.07
CA GLU A 62 -2.23 -5.38 -11.59
C GLU A 62 -2.77 -6.65 -10.95
N GLN A 63 -3.87 -6.51 -10.21
CA GLN A 63 -4.43 -7.57 -9.39
C GLN A 63 -4.57 -8.85 -10.25
N PRO A 64 -3.85 -9.94 -9.95
CA PRO A 64 -4.28 -11.20 -10.51
C PRO A 64 -5.57 -11.55 -9.79
N LEU A 65 -6.69 -11.51 -10.50
CA LEU A 65 -7.99 -12.12 -10.17
C LEU A 65 -7.87 -13.65 -9.83
N ALA A 66 -6.66 -14.18 -9.67
CA ALA A 66 -6.32 -15.59 -9.64
C ALA A 66 -5.97 -16.13 -8.24
N SER A 67 -6.34 -15.46 -7.14
CA SER A 67 -6.22 -16.09 -5.80
C SER A 67 -7.42 -16.97 -5.42
N SER A 68 -8.54 -16.92 -6.18
CA SER A 68 -9.70 -17.78 -5.91
C SER A 68 -9.73 -19.10 -6.72
N LEU A 69 -8.81 -19.33 -7.64
CA LEU A 69 -8.80 -20.54 -8.50
C LEU A 69 -7.76 -21.59 -8.09
N VAL A 70 -6.80 -21.27 -7.21
CA VAL A 70 -5.73 -22.22 -6.85
C VAL A 70 -6.19 -23.23 -5.77
N THR A 71 -7.25 -22.93 -5.01
CA THR A 71 -7.77 -23.85 -3.98
C THR A 71 -8.51 -25.06 -4.56
N PHE A 72 -9.02 -24.99 -5.80
CA PHE A 72 -9.86 -26.06 -6.37
C PHE A 72 -9.13 -27.06 -7.28
N LEU A 73 -7.84 -26.89 -7.54
CA LEU A 73 -7.07 -27.84 -8.38
C LEU A 73 -6.22 -28.85 -7.57
N LYS A 74 -6.47 -28.95 -6.26
CA LYS A 74 -5.89 -29.98 -5.39
C LYS A 74 -7.00 -30.64 -4.57
N GLY A 75 -7.85 -31.41 -5.26
CA GLY A 75 -8.88 -32.26 -4.68
C GLY A 75 -9.27 -33.33 -5.68
#